data_AF-A0A1I7JQJ2-F1
#
_entry.id   AF-A0A1I7JQJ2-F1
#
_cell.length_a   1.000
_cell.length_b   1.000
_cell.length_c   1.000
_cell.angle_alpha   90.00
_cell.angle_beta   90.00
_cell.angle_gamma   90.00
#
_symmetry.space_group_name_H-M   'P 1'
#
loop_
_entity.id
_entity.type
_entity.pdbx_description
1 polymer ?
#
loop_
_entity_poly.entity_id
_entity_poly.type
_entity_poly.pdbx_seq_one_letter_code
_entity_poly.pdbx_strand_id
1 'polypeptide(L)'
;MRALAEERRAGARAALALAEEPGRFLSTVQIGITLIGILSGVVSGAALGDRLALILIDLGLGKGWADTLGYTLVIGVITYLSVIIGELVPKHLALRNPERIACMVAPGMRVVSRAALPAVWLLDASTRAVFRLIGQETESASAVTEEEIRSLVAEAETAGVIEGDERAMISGVLRLGDRLVRGVMTPRTDVTWIDLTDDPETVRARIFASPYARLPVADGGPDAMIGVLQLRDLIGPLSRGEPLDLRAQVRAAPVLPDTLDALDALDTLRRASVPMALVHDEYGHFDGLVTPADILDAIAGAFLSEDTEPDAVPRPDGSWLIAGSMPVDELTDRLGLRLPPSRDYATVAGLVIAVLQHLPETGETCDIAGWRFEVVDLDGRRVDKLLASRLAETEAS
;
A
#
# COMPACT_ATOMS: atom_id res chain seq x y z
N MET A 1 -18.40 17.26 -7.48
CA MET A 1 -19.71 16.80 -8.02
C MET A 1 -20.85 16.78 -7.00
N ARG A 2 -20.71 16.17 -5.81
CA ARG A 2 -21.77 16.13 -4.78
C ARG A 2 -22.25 17.54 -4.35
N ALA A 3 -21.34 18.47 -4.07
CA ALA A 3 -21.67 19.88 -3.80
C ALA A 3 -22.44 20.57 -4.95
N LEU A 4 -22.08 20.30 -6.22
CA LEU A 4 -22.78 20.87 -7.39
C LEU A 4 -24.19 20.29 -7.59
N ALA A 5 -24.43 19.06 -7.12
CA ALA A 5 -25.75 18.44 -7.12
C ALA A 5 -26.65 19.02 -6.02
N GLU A 6 -26.07 19.35 -4.86
CA GLU A 6 -26.72 20.05 -3.75
C GLU A 6 -27.09 21.49 -4.14
N GLU A 7 -26.25 22.18 -4.92
CA GLU A 7 -26.53 23.48 -5.54
C GLU A 7 -27.60 23.45 -6.66
N ARG A 8 -28.24 22.30 -6.92
CA ARG A 8 -29.28 22.10 -7.95
C ARG A 8 -28.88 22.48 -9.37
N ARG A 9 -27.59 22.42 -9.74
CA ARG A 9 -27.18 22.63 -11.13
C ARG A 9 -27.81 21.57 -12.06
N ALA A 10 -28.28 22.01 -13.22
CA ALA A 10 -28.86 21.13 -14.22
C ALA A 10 -27.85 20.05 -14.64
N GLY A 11 -28.27 18.79 -14.62
CA GLY A 11 -27.46 17.64 -15.03
C GLY A 11 -26.48 17.08 -14.00
N ALA A 12 -26.19 17.78 -12.89
CA ALA A 12 -25.29 17.29 -11.84
C ALA A 12 -25.78 15.98 -11.19
N ARG A 13 -27.10 15.86 -10.93
CA ARG A 13 -27.71 14.61 -10.45
C ARG A 13 -27.64 13.46 -11.45
N ALA A 14 -27.72 13.76 -12.75
CA ALA A 14 -27.60 12.74 -13.79
C ALA A 14 -26.14 12.26 -13.91
N ALA A 15 -25.18 13.18 -13.81
CA ALA A 15 -23.76 12.86 -13.83
C ALA A 15 -23.35 12.04 -12.60
N LEU A 16 -23.87 12.37 -11.41
CA LEU A 16 -23.64 11.60 -10.20
C LEU A 16 -24.17 10.16 -10.32
N ALA A 17 -25.41 10.00 -10.81
CA ALA A 17 -26.01 8.69 -11.00
C ALA A 17 -25.27 7.81 -12.04
N LEU A 18 -24.67 8.43 -13.07
CA LEU A 18 -23.83 7.71 -14.03
C LEU A 18 -22.47 7.32 -13.44
N ALA A 19 -21.92 8.15 -12.55
CA ALA A 19 -20.66 7.88 -11.86
C ALA A 19 -20.80 6.79 -10.77
N GLU A 20 -21.99 6.60 -10.20
CA GLU A 20 -22.29 5.53 -9.23
C GLU A 20 -22.40 4.13 -9.88
N GLU A 21 -22.64 4.06 -11.19
CA GLU A 21 -22.69 2.81 -11.97
C GLU A 21 -21.68 2.81 -13.14
N PRO A 22 -20.37 2.91 -12.87
CA PRO A 22 -19.35 3.13 -13.90
C PRO A 22 -19.27 1.99 -14.92
N GLY A 23 -19.46 0.74 -14.50
CA GLY A 23 -19.44 -0.42 -15.39
C GLY A 23 -20.50 -0.33 -16.50
N ARG A 24 -21.76 -0.07 -16.14
CA ARG A 24 -22.86 0.05 -17.12
C ARG A 24 -22.67 1.26 -18.03
N PHE A 25 -22.21 2.37 -17.46
CA PHE A 25 -21.95 3.58 -18.22
C PHE A 25 -20.85 3.36 -19.26
N LEU A 26 -19.73 2.75 -18.86
CA LEU A 26 -18.59 2.48 -19.74
C LEU A 26 -18.97 1.51 -20.87
N SER A 27 -19.68 0.42 -20.56
CA SER A 27 -20.17 -0.53 -21.56
C SER A 27 -21.13 0.12 -22.56
N THR A 28 -22.02 0.99 -22.10
CA THR A 28 -22.94 1.75 -22.98
C THR A 28 -22.15 2.59 -24.00
N VAL A 29 -21.17 3.35 -23.51
CA VAL A 29 -20.34 4.22 -24.36
C VAL A 29 -19.55 3.39 -25.36
N GLN A 30 -18.95 2.29 -24.92
CA GLN A 30 -18.17 1.40 -25.77
C GLN A 30 -19.02 0.80 -26.90
N ILE A 31 -20.23 0.31 -26.60
CA ILE A 31 -21.17 -0.18 -27.62
C ILE A 31 -21.46 0.94 -28.63
N GLY A 32 -21.71 2.16 -28.15
CA GLY A 32 -21.96 3.32 -29.00
C GLY A 32 -20.80 3.61 -29.96
N ILE A 33 -19.57 3.65 -29.44
CA ILE A 33 -18.35 3.89 -30.23
C ILE A 33 -18.17 2.80 -31.29
N THR A 34 -18.27 1.52 -30.89
CA THR A 34 -18.12 0.40 -31.81
C THR A 34 -19.20 0.42 -32.90
N LEU A 35 -20.45 0.69 -32.54
CA LEU A 35 -21.55 0.75 -33.50
C LEU A 35 -21.37 1.90 -34.50
N ILE A 36 -21.02 3.10 -34.02
CA ILE A 36 -20.76 4.26 -34.89
C ILE A 36 -19.58 3.96 -35.81
N GLY A 37 -18.51 3.34 -35.32
CA GLY A 37 -17.36 2.93 -36.12
C GLY A 37 -17.74 1.95 -37.24
N ILE A 38 -18.49 0.90 -36.91
CA ILE A 38 -18.95 -0.10 -37.89
C ILE A 38 -19.86 0.54 -38.95
N LEU A 39 -20.85 1.32 -38.53
CA LEU A 39 -21.77 1.99 -39.44
C LEU A 39 -21.03 2.98 -40.35
N SER A 40 -20.13 3.77 -39.78
CA SER A 40 -19.33 4.74 -40.55
C SER A 40 -18.44 4.02 -41.56
N GLY A 41 -17.78 2.93 -41.18
CA GLY A 41 -16.95 2.13 -42.09
C GLY A 41 -17.76 1.49 -43.22
N VAL A 42 -18.87 0.81 -42.90
CA VAL A 42 -19.70 0.10 -43.89
C VAL A 42 -20.39 1.07 -44.85
N VAL A 43 -21.03 2.12 -44.33
CA VAL A 43 -21.79 3.08 -45.16
C VAL A 43 -20.83 3.91 -46.00
N SER A 44 -19.71 4.35 -45.43
CA SER A 44 -18.78 5.22 -46.15
C SER A 44 -17.91 4.47 -47.15
N GLY A 45 -17.48 3.25 -46.82
CA GLY A 45 -16.72 2.40 -47.74
C GLY A 45 -17.50 2.19 -49.03
N ALA A 46 -18.74 1.71 -48.93
CA ALA A 46 -19.60 1.45 -50.10
C ALA A 46 -19.98 2.74 -50.86
N ALA A 47 -20.43 3.79 -50.15
CA ALA A 47 -20.98 4.96 -50.84
C ALA A 47 -19.92 5.92 -51.42
N LEU A 48 -18.79 6.08 -50.73
CA LEU A 48 -17.74 7.04 -51.10
C LEU A 48 -16.54 6.35 -51.76
N GLY A 49 -16.26 5.08 -51.42
CA GLY A 49 -15.20 4.28 -52.05
C GLY A 49 -15.44 4.09 -53.54
N ASP A 50 -16.67 3.73 -53.94
CA ASP A 50 -17.05 3.59 -55.35
C ASP A 50 -16.87 4.89 -56.14
N ARG A 51 -17.23 6.03 -55.54
CA ARG A 51 -17.06 7.35 -56.18
C ARG A 51 -15.60 7.69 -56.39
N LEU A 52 -14.76 7.40 -55.41
CA LEU A 52 -13.32 7.64 -55.52
C LEU A 52 -12.67 6.67 -56.52
N ALA A 53 -13.12 5.42 -56.56
CA ALA A 53 -12.66 4.43 -57.54
C ALA A 53 -12.94 4.89 -58.99
N LEU A 54 -14.13 5.43 -59.27
CA LEU A 54 -14.44 5.99 -60.60
C LEU A 54 -13.50 7.14 -60.99
N ILE A 55 -13.21 8.05 -60.06
CA ILE A 55 -12.26 9.15 -60.29
C ILE A 55 -10.85 8.61 -60.57
N LEU A 56 -10.42 7.56 -59.86
CA LEU A 56 -9.13 6.91 -60.08
C LEU A 56 -9.05 6.19 -61.43
N ILE A 57 -10.16 5.60 -61.90
CA ILE A 57 -10.27 5.01 -63.24
C ILE A 57 -10.15 6.10 -64.31
N ASP A 58 -10.80 7.25 -64.13
CA ASP A 58 -10.70 8.40 -65.04
C ASP A 58 -9.26 8.97 -65.11
N LEU A 59 -8.48 8.81 -64.03
CA LEU A 59 -7.04 9.12 -63.99
C LEU A 59 -6.14 8.05 -64.64
N GLY A 60 -6.70 6.96 -65.17
CA GLY A 60 -5.96 5.92 -65.90
C GLY A 60 -5.51 4.72 -65.07
N LEU A 61 -6.00 4.56 -63.83
CA LEU A 61 -5.73 3.36 -63.04
C LEU A 61 -6.59 2.18 -63.48
N GLY A 62 -5.99 0.98 -63.48
CA GLY A 62 -6.73 -0.26 -63.76
C GLY A 62 -7.81 -0.52 -62.71
N LYS A 63 -8.99 -0.95 -63.17
CA LYS A 63 -10.21 -1.11 -62.34
C LYS A 63 -9.98 -1.81 -60.99
N GLY A 64 -9.26 -2.93 -60.97
CA GLY A 64 -9.01 -3.67 -59.71
C GLY A 64 -8.17 -2.91 -58.68
N TRP A 65 -7.21 -2.10 -59.14
CA TRP A 65 -6.41 -1.23 -58.28
C TRP A 65 -7.20 0.01 -57.84
N ALA A 66 -7.99 0.59 -58.75
CA ALA A 66 -8.82 1.75 -58.46
C ALA A 66 -9.89 1.44 -57.40
N ASP A 67 -10.55 0.29 -57.49
CA ASP A 67 -11.53 -0.15 -56.48
C ASP A 67 -10.83 -0.30 -55.12
N THR A 68 -9.79 -1.13 -55.04
CA THR A 68 -9.07 -1.39 -53.78
C THR A 68 -8.52 -0.12 -53.12
N LEU A 69 -7.90 0.77 -53.92
CA LEU A 69 -7.36 2.04 -53.41
C LEU A 69 -8.47 3.01 -53.03
N GLY A 70 -9.55 3.09 -53.80
CA GLY A 70 -10.71 3.93 -53.52
C GLY A 70 -11.33 3.59 -52.16
N TYR A 71 -11.63 2.31 -51.95
CA TYR A 71 -12.16 1.80 -50.68
C TYR A 71 -11.19 2.03 -49.51
N THR A 72 -9.92 1.65 -49.66
CA THR A 72 -8.93 1.73 -48.59
C THR A 72 -8.68 3.18 -48.18
N LEU A 73 -8.55 4.09 -49.14
CA LEU A 73 -8.26 5.50 -48.88
C LEU A 73 -9.47 6.19 -48.22
N VAL A 74 -10.68 5.93 -48.69
CA VAL A 74 -11.91 6.50 -48.10
C VAL A 74 -12.08 6.01 -46.67
N ILE A 75 -11.98 4.69 -46.42
CA ILE A 75 -12.10 4.13 -45.09
C ILE A 75 -11.01 4.69 -44.18
N GLY A 76 -9.76 4.76 -44.64
CA GLY A 76 -8.64 5.31 -43.87
C GLY A 76 -8.85 6.76 -43.47
N VAL A 77 -9.21 7.64 -44.42
CA VAL A 77 -9.45 9.07 -44.16
C VAL A 77 -10.62 9.27 -43.21
N ILE A 78 -11.73 8.56 -43.41
CA ILE A 78 -12.92 8.71 -42.57
C ILE A 78 -12.66 8.16 -41.17
N THR A 79 -11.96 7.05 -41.04
CA THR A 79 -11.55 6.50 -39.74
C THR A 79 -10.67 7.50 -39.00
N TYR A 80 -9.66 8.07 -39.67
CA TYR A 80 -8.80 9.10 -39.09
C TYR A 80 -9.57 10.34 -38.63
N LEU A 81 -10.42 10.90 -39.48
CA LEU A 81 -11.22 12.08 -39.15
C LEU A 81 -12.23 11.79 -38.03
N SER A 82 -12.85 10.61 -38.04
CA SER A 82 -13.80 10.18 -37.01
C SER A 82 -13.14 10.02 -35.65
N VAL A 83 -11.93 9.46 -35.58
CA VAL A 83 -11.19 9.33 -34.31
C VAL A 83 -10.79 10.72 -33.80
N ILE A 84 -10.29 11.60 -34.66
CA ILE A 84 -9.88 12.95 -34.22
C ILE A 84 -11.07 13.77 -33.73
N ILE A 85 -12.11 13.89 -34.57
CA ILE A 85 -13.23 14.79 -34.31
C ILE A 85 -14.22 14.16 -33.32
N GLY A 86 -14.44 12.84 -33.42
CA GLY A 86 -15.42 12.11 -32.61
C GLY A 86 -14.92 11.69 -31.24
N GLU A 87 -13.60 11.49 -31.07
CA GLU A 87 -13.04 10.96 -29.83
C GLU A 87 -11.97 11.87 -29.23
N LEU A 88 -10.87 12.11 -29.95
CA LEU A 88 -9.66 12.72 -29.37
C LEU A 88 -9.85 14.18 -28.96
N VAL A 89 -10.46 15.00 -29.83
CA VAL A 89 -10.73 16.42 -29.54
C VAL A 89 -11.76 16.59 -28.42
N PRO A 90 -12.93 15.92 -28.43
CA PRO A 90 -13.88 15.97 -27.32
C PRO A 90 -13.27 15.53 -26.00
N LYS A 91 -12.43 14.48 -26.00
CA LYS A 91 -11.75 13.98 -24.80
C LYS A 91 -10.83 15.04 -24.20
N HIS A 92 -10.03 15.73 -25.02
CA HIS A 92 -9.18 16.82 -24.54
C HIS A 92 -9.98 18.01 -24.00
N LEU A 93 -11.12 18.35 -24.62
CA LEU A 93 -12.00 19.40 -24.11
C LEU A 93 -12.64 18.99 -22.77
N ALA A 94 -13.05 17.73 -22.64
CA ALA A 94 -13.62 17.18 -21.41
C ALA A 94 -12.64 17.24 -20.23
N LEU A 95 -11.37 16.90 -20.45
CA LEU A 95 -10.33 16.93 -19.40
C LEU A 95 -10.02 18.35 -18.90
N ARG A 96 -10.24 19.39 -19.71
CA ARG A 96 -10.03 20.79 -19.30
C ARG A 96 -11.15 21.36 -18.44
N ASN A 97 -12.38 20.87 -18.60
CA ASN A 97 -13.55 21.33 -17.85
C ASN A 97 -14.51 20.17 -17.52
N PRO A 98 -14.06 19.21 -16.69
CA PRO A 98 -14.76 17.95 -16.49
C PRO A 98 -16.16 18.12 -15.88
N GLU A 99 -16.34 18.98 -14.86
CA GLU A 99 -17.65 19.09 -14.20
C GLU A 99 -18.71 19.73 -15.11
N ARG A 100 -18.33 20.76 -15.87
CA ARG A 100 -19.25 21.48 -16.75
C ARG A 100 -19.71 20.60 -17.91
N ILE A 101 -18.77 19.90 -18.54
CA ILE A 101 -19.07 19.03 -19.68
C ILE A 101 -19.84 17.80 -19.23
N ALA A 102 -19.47 17.19 -18.09
CA ALA A 102 -20.22 16.08 -17.50
C ALA A 102 -21.67 16.47 -17.19
N CYS A 103 -21.91 17.62 -16.56
CA CYS A 103 -23.27 18.09 -16.28
C CYS A 103 -24.08 18.35 -17.56
N MET A 104 -23.45 18.84 -18.62
CA MET A 104 -24.12 19.12 -19.90
C MET A 104 -24.51 17.84 -20.65
N VAL A 105 -23.63 16.83 -20.67
CA VAL A 105 -23.81 15.61 -21.47
C VAL A 105 -24.57 14.51 -20.71
N ALA A 106 -24.46 14.46 -19.38
CA ALA A 106 -25.05 13.40 -18.56
C ALA A 106 -26.55 13.15 -18.75
N PRO A 107 -27.43 14.16 -18.93
CA PRO A 107 -28.85 13.91 -19.16
C PRO A 107 -29.13 13.10 -20.43
N GLY A 108 -28.47 13.44 -21.55
CA GLY A 108 -28.60 12.72 -22.81
C GLY A 108 -28.02 11.32 -22.71
N MET A 109 -26.85 11.22 -22.08
CA MET A 109 -26.17 9.94 -21.85
C MET A 109 -27.00 8.97 -21.00
N ARG A 110 -27.78 9.47 -20.04
CA ARG A 110 -28.68 8.65 -19.23
C ARG A 110 -29.81 8.02 -20.06
N VAL A 111 -30.30 8.72 -21.09
CA VAL A 111 -31.30 8.17 -22.01
C VAL A 111 -30.67 7.07 -22.86
N VAL A 112 -29.48 7.33 -23.41
CA VAL A 112 -28.73 6.35 -24.21
C VAL A 112 -28.42 5.10 -23.39
N SER A 113 -27.95 5.26 -22.16
CA SER A 113 -27.66 4.14 -21.25
C SER A 113 -28.90 3.31 -20.91
N ARG A 114 -30.05 3.95 -20.71
CA ARG A 114 -31.32 3.21 -20.56
C ARG A 114 -31.72 2.45 -21.82
N ALA A 115 -31.53 3.04 -23.00
CA ALA A 115 -31.86 2.38 -24.27
C ALA A 115 -30.92 1.21 -24.57
N ALA A 116 -29.64 1.32 -24.17
CA ALA A 116 -28.63 0.29 -24.35
C ALA A 116 -28.70 -0.84 -23.31
N LEU A 117 -29.51 -0.70 -22.27
CA LEU A 117 -29.64 -1.65 -21.16
C LEU A 117 -29.82 -3.12 -21.58
N PRO A 118 -30.69 -3.49 -22.55
CA PRO A 118 -30.80 -4.89 -22.98
C PRO A 118 -29.53 -5.42 -23.66
N ALA A 119 -28.81 -4.58 -24.41
CA ALA A 119 -27.56 -4.96 -25.06
C ALA A 119 -26.43 -5.13 -24.02
N VAL A 120 -26.33 -4.21 -23.05
CA VAL A 120 -25.38 -4.32 -21.93
C VAL A 120 -25.65 -5.56 -21.10
N TRP A 121 -26.93 -5.85 -20.79
CA TRP A 121 -27.30 -7.06 -20.05
C TRP A 121 -26.87 -8.35 -20.76
N LEU A 122 -27.03 -8.41 -22.10
CA LEU A 122 -26.63 -9.55 -22.90
C LEU A 122 -25.09 -9.73 -22.87
N LEU A 123 -24.35 -8.64 -23.01
CA LEU A 123 -22.88 -8.67 -22.91
C LEU A 123 -22.43 -9.12 -21.51
N ASP A 124 -22.98 -8.53 -20.46
CA ASP A 124 -22.68 -8.92 -19.07
C ASP A 124 -22.99 -10.41 -18.81
N ALA A 125 -24.12 -10.90 -19.34
CA ALA A 125 -24.47 -12.31 -19.24
C ALA A 125 -23.47 -13.22 -19.98
N SER A 126 -23.02 -12.80 -21.16
CA SER A 126 -22.00 -13.52 -21.93
C SER A 126 -20.64 -13.53 -21.22
N THR A 127 -20.22 -12.40 -20.65
CA THR A 127 -18.99 -12.27 -19.88
C THR A 127 -19.00 -13.18 -18.65
N ARG A 128 -20.10 -13.17 -17.88
CA ARG A 128 -20.27 -14.10 -16.75
C ARG A 128 -20.26 -15.57 -17.15
N ALA A 129 -20.81 -15.90 -18.32
CA ALA A 129 -20.77 -17.26 -18.83
C ALA A 129 -19.33 -17.71 -19.17
N VAL A 130 -18.54 -16.82 -19.78
CA VAL A 130 -17.12 -17.06 -20.06
C VAL A 130 -16.30 -17.21 -18.77
N PHE A 131 -16.48 -16.32 -17.79
CA PHE A 131 -15.77 -16.44 -16.51
C PHE A 131 -16.10 -17.72 -15.76
N ARG A 132 -17.38 -18.15 -15.77
CA ARG A 132 -17.79 -19.45 -15.22
C ARG A 132 -17.13 -20.63 -15.93
N LEU A 133 -16.92 -20.55 -17.25
CA LEU A 133 -16.23 -21.60 -18.01
C LEU A 133 -14.74 -21.70 -17.65
N ILE A 134 -14.12 -20.60 -17.21
CA ILE A 134 -12.70 -20.53 -16.84
C ILE A 134 -12.49 -20.78 -15.33
N GLY A 135 -13.57 -20.94 -14.56
CA GLY A 135 -13.51 -21.23 -13.12
C GLY A 135 -13.21 -20.01 -12.24
N GLN A 136 -13.41 -18.79 -12.74
CA GLN A 136 -13.27 -17.57 -11.96
C GLN A 136 -14.64 -17.03 -11.55
N GLU A 137 -14.81 -16.75 -10.25
CA GLU A 137 -15.99 -16.00 -9.77
C GLU A 137 -15.82 -14.53 -10.14
N THR A 138 -16.86 -13.94 -10.74
CA THR A 138 -16.89 -12.51 -11.01
C THR A 138 -17.20 -11.80 -9.70
N GLU A 139 -16.19 -11.50 -8.89
CA GLU A 139 -16.36 -10.60 -7.75
C GLU A 139 -16.84 -9.24 -8.27
N SER A 140 -17.91 -8.75 -7.65
CA SER A 140 -18.56 -7.50 -8.03
C SER A 140 -17.63 -6.29 -7.85
N ALA A 141 -17.59 -5.46 -8.87
CA ALA A 141 -16.74 -4.28 -9.04
C ALA A 141 -16.99 -3.12 -8.03
N SER A 142 -16.81 -3.32 -6.73
CA SER A 142 -16.85 -2.21 -5.77
C SER A 142 -16.02 -2.36 -4.49
N ALA A 143 -15.18 -3.40 -4.36
CA ALA A 143 -14.19 -3.42 -3.30
C ALA A 143 -12.91 -2.81 -3.87
N VAL A 144 -12.66 -1.52 -3.58
CA VAL A 144 -11.35 -0.93 -3.85
C VAL A 144 -10.35 -1.74 -3.03
N THR A 145 -9.45 -2.46 -3.70
CA THR A 145 -8.45 -3.27 -3.01
C THR A 145 -7.32 -2.39 -2.52
N GLU A 146 -6.53 -2.87 -1.56
CA GLU A 146 -5.35 -2.13 -1.10
C GLU A 146 -4.37 -1.88 -2.24
N GLU A 147 -4.21 -2.84 -3.16
CA GLU A 147 -3.41 -2.69 -4.38
C GLU A 147 -3.92 -1.56 -5.27
N GLU A 148 -5.24 -1.39 -5.38
CA GLU A 148 -5.84 -0.30 -6.15
C GLU A 148 -5.56 1.06 -5.47
N ILE A 149 -5.66 1.14 -4.14
CA ILE A 149 -5.26 2.35 -3.39
C ILE A 149 -3.78 2.65 -3.61
N ARG A 150 -2.91 1.65 -3.50
CA ARG A 150 -1.46 1.79 -3.69
C ARG A 150 -1.13 2.26 -5.12
N SER A 151 -1.83 1.71 -6.11
CA SER A 151 -1.71 2.13 -7.52
C SER A 151 -2.12 3.59 -7.72
N LEU A 152 -3.22 4.02 -7.11
CA LEU A 152 -3.68 5.41 -7.19
C LEU A 152 -2.68 6.39 -6.55
N VAL A 153 -2.07 6.02 -5.42
CA VAL A 153 -1.05 6.84 -4.75
C VAL A 153 0.21 6.93 -5.62
N ALA A 154 0.64 5.83 -6.25
CA ALA A 154 1.79 5.82 -7.16
C ALA A 154 1.55 6.65 -8.43
N GLU A 155 0.33 6.62 -8.98
CA GLU A 155 -0.06 7.47 -10.11
C GLU A 155 -0.03 8.95 -9.72
N ALA A 156 -0.51 9.28 -8.52
CA ALA A 156 -0.49 10.65 -7.99
C ALA A 156 0.94 11.19 -7.75
N GLU A 157 1.88 10.37 -7.30
CA GLU A 157 3.31 10.71 -7.21
C GLU A 157 3.88 11.00 -8.61
N THR A 158 3.62 10.11 -9.57
CA THR A 158 4.09 10.27 -10.96
C THR A 158 3.53 11.52 -11.62
N ALA A 159 2.30 11.90 -11.27
CA ALA A 159 1.64 13.12 -11.71
C ALA A 159 2.16 14.39 -11.00
N GLY A 160 3.04 14.25 -10.01
CA GLY A 160 3.60 15.36 -9.22
C GLY A 160 2.60 16.00 -8.25
N VAL A 161 1.53 15.28 -7.91
CA VAL A 161 0.52 15.73 -6.93
C VAL A 161 0.96 15.40 -5.50
N ILE A 162 1.74 14.34 -5.33
CA ILE A 162 2.24 13.82 -4.05
C ILE A 162 3.76 13.71 -4.13
N GLU A 163 4.48 14.08 -3.08
CA GLU A 163 5.93 13.91 -2.98
C GLU A 163 6.31 12.49 -2.56
N GLY A 164 7.56 12.06 -2.82
CA GLY A 164 8.02 10.70 -2.50
C GLY A 164 7.90 10.34 -1.02
N ASP A 165 8.18 11.29 -0.13
CA ASP A 165 8.08 11.10 1.32
C ASP A 165 6.62 10.96 1.77
N GLU A 166 5.69 11.68 1.14
CA GLU A 166 4.25 11.55 1.39
C GLU A 166 3.74 10.18 0.95
N ARG A 167 4.20 9.66 -0.19
CA ARG A 167 3.88 8.28 -0.62
C ARG A 167 4.38 7.25 0.40
N ALA A 168 5.59 7.44 0.92
CA ALA A 168 6.17 6.54 1.92
C ALA A 168 5.30 6.51 3.19
N MET A 169 4.89 7.69 3.68
CA MET A 169 3.98 7.82 4.82
C MET A 169 2.62 7.16 4.57
N ILE A 170 1.99 7.41 3.42
CA ILE A 170 0.70 6.80 3.08
C ILE A 170 0.81 5.27 3.05
N SER A 171 1.89 4.76 2.47
CA SER A 171 2.16 3.31 2.45
C SER A 171 2.36 2.76 3.86
N GLY A 172 3.05 3.51 4.74
CA GLY A 172 3.21 3.15 6.15
C GLY A 172 1.90 3.08 6.92
N VAL A 173 0.98 4.02 6.68
CA VAL A 173 -0.36 3.98 7.28
C VAL A 173 -1.14 2.75 6.85
N LEU A 174 -1.08 2.38 5.56
CA LEU A 174 -1.76 1.17 5.05
C LEU A 174 -1.20 -0.08 5.72
N ARG A 175 0.13 -0.24 5.78
CA ARG A 175 0.79 -1.38 6.43
C ARG A 175 0.51 -1.46 7.93
N LEU A 176 0.39 -0.33 8.62
CA LEU A 176 0.14 -0.31 10.06
C LEU A 176 -1.19 -1.02 10.41
N GLY A 177 -2.16 -1.01 9.50
CA GLY A 177 -3.44 -1.72 9.67
C GLY A 177 -3.29 -3.23 9.80
N ASP A 178 -2.25 -3.81 9.22
CA ASP A 178 -1.99 -5.26 9.24
C ASP A 178 -0.87 -5.65 10.22
N ARG A 179 -0.27 -4.69 10.92
CA ARG A 179 0.83 -4.94 11.86
C ARG A 179 0.32 -5.27 13.25
N LEU A 180 0.94 -6.28 13.83
CA LEU A 180 0.83 -6.61 15.25
C LEU A 180 1.80 -5.76 16.08
N VAL A 181 1.50 -5.58 17.37
CA VAL A 181 2.35 -4.87 18.34
C VAL A 181 3.77 -5.42 18.36
N ARG A 182 3.94 -6.75 18.29
CA ARG A 182 5.28 -7.37 18.24
C ARG A 182 6.16 -6.90 17.07
N GLY A 183 5.56 -6.42 15.98
CA GLY A 183 6.26 -5.92 14.79
C GLY A 183 6.64 -4.44 14.85
N VAL A 184 6.19 -3.73 15.89
CA VAL A 184 6.47 -2.29 16.08
C VAL A 184 7.04 -1.99 17.48
N MET A 185 7.01 -2.94 18.41
CA MET A 185 7.54 -2.73 19.77
C MET A 185 9.07 -2.66 19.78
N THR A 186 9.63 -1.97 20.78
CA THR A 186 11.03 -2.15 21.18
C THR A 186 11.16 -3.50 21.90
N PRO A 187 11.95 -4.45 21.37
CA PRO A 187 12.11 -5.78 21.98
C PRO A 187 12.78 -5.70 23.36
N ARG A 188 12.46 -6.64 24.26
CA ARG A 188 12.99 -6.68 25.63
C ARG A 188 14.51 -6.57 25.75
N THR A 189 15.25 -7.03 24.75
CA THR A 189 16.72 -6.99 24.72
C THR A 189 17.27 -5.58 24.56
N ASP A 190 16.50 -4.70 23.92
CA ASP A 190 16.88 -3.32 23.61
C ASP A 190 16.25 -2.32 24.61
N VAL A 191 15.40 -2.81 25.51
CA VAL A 191 14.77 -1.99 26.55
C VAL A 191 15.77 -1.68 27.66
N THR A 192 15.97 -0.40 27.94
CA THR A 192 16.65 0.06 29.15
C THR A 192 15.64 0.18 30.30
N TRP A 193 15.84 -0.58 31.39
CA TRP A 193 14.93 -0.63 32.55
C TRP A 193 15.68 -0.62 33.89
N ILE A 194 14.96 -0.40 34.98
CA ILE A 194 15.49 -0.39 36.35
C ILE A 194 14.78 -1.41 37.25
N ASP A 195 15.51 -2.04 38.16
CA ASP A 195 14.94 -2.92 39.19
C ASP A 195 14.90 -2.18 40.54
N LEU A 196 13.76 -2.19 41.24
CA LEU A 196 13.67 -1.58 42.58
C LEU A 196 14.33 -2.42 43.68
N THR A 197 14.69 -3.67 43.39
CA THR A 197 15.39 -4.55 44.32
C THR A 197 16.92 -4.38 44.29
N ASP A 198 17.44 -3.67 43.29
CA ASP A 198 18.86 -3.30 43.19
C ASP A 198 19.26 -2.29 44.30
N ASP A 199 20.58 -2.19 44.55
CA ASP A 199 21.13 -1.18 45.45
C ASP A 199 20.68 0.23 45.03
N PRO A 200 20.19 1.09 45.95
CA PRO A 200 19.76 2.45 45.64
C PRO A 200 20.79 3.30 44.87
N GLU A 201 22.10 3.14 45.12
CA GLU A 201 23.15 3.83 44.38
C GLU A 201 23.23 3.35 42.93
N THR A 202 23.02 2.04 42.70
CA THR A 202 22.99 1.42 41.38
C THR A 202 21.79 1.90 40.56
N VAL A 203 20.60 1.88 41.17
CA VAL A 203 19.37 2.39 40.53
C VAL A 203 19.53 3.86 40.17
N ARG A 204 20.08 4.66 41.10
CA ARG A 204 20.36 6.07 40.86
C ARG A 204 21.35 6.27 39.71
N ALA A 205 22.44 5.51 39.67
CA ALA A 205 23.42 5.57 38.59
C ALA A 205 22.78 5.24 37.22
N ARG A 206 21.94 4.21 37.15
CA ARG A 206 21.19 3.86 35.92
C ARG A 206 20.25 4.97 35.47
N ILE A 207 19.51 5.57 36.40
CA ILE A 207 18.61 6.69 36.09
C ILE A 207 19.38 7.87 35.49
N PHE A 208 20.53 8.24 36.08
CA PHE A 208 21.33 9.38 35.59
C PHE A 208 22.12 9.09 34.31
N ALA A 209 22.47 7.82 34.05
CA ALA A 209 23.14 7.42 32.82
C ALA A 209 22.17 7.21 31.65
N SER A 210 20.86 7.09 31.91
CA SER A 210 19.88 6.83 30.87
C SER A 210 19.66 8.05 29.97
N PRO A 211 19.63 7.88 28.64
CA PRO A 211 19.24 8.93 27.70
C PRO A 211 17.71 9.13 27.64
N TYR A 212 16.92 8.26 28.27
CA TYR A 212 15.48 8.19 28.09
C TYR A 212 14.72 8.95 29.18
N ALA A 213 13.67 9.70 28.78
CA ALA A 213 12.82 10.44 29.71
C ALA A 213 11.87 9.55 30.55
N ARG A 214 11.68 8.29 30.14
CA ARG A 214 10.80 7.31 30.77
C ARG A 214 11.52 5.98 30.85
N LEU A 215 11.44 5.34 32.00
CA LEU A 215 12.09 4.05 32.26
C LEU A 215 11.07 3.06 32.78
N PRO A 216 10.93 1.87 32.16
CA PRO A 216 10.23 0.74 32.76
C PRO A 216 10.86 0.35 34.09
N VAL A 217 10.01 -0.03 35.03
CA VAL A 217 10.40 -0.37 36.40
C VAL A 217 9.95 -1.78 36.72
N ALA A 218 10.90 -2.56 37.22
CA ALA A 218 10.71 -3.93 37.67
C ALA A 218 10.78 -4.06 39.19
N ASP A 219 10.21 -5.14 39.71
CA ASP A 219 10.32 -5.54 41.11
C ASP A 219 10.75 -7.00 41.20
N GLY A 220 12.07 -7.24 41.18
CA GLY A 220 12.63 -8.59 41.26
C GLY A 220 12.82 -9.27 39.89
N GLY A 221 13.15 -8.48 38.85
CA GLY A 221 13.53 -8.97 37.53
C GLY A 221 12.60 -8.56 36.38
N PRO A 222 13.03 -8.80 35.12
CA PRO A 222 12.39 -8.27 33.92
C PRO A 222 10.95 -8.76 33.69
N ASP A 223 10.60 -9.94 34.18
CA ASP A 223 9.23 -10.48 34.06
C ASP A 223 8.26 -9.91 35.12
N ALA A 224 8.77 -9.12 36.08
CA ALA A 224 8.00 -8.49 37.14
C ALA A 224 7.90 -6.97 36.94
N MET A 225 7.50 -6.54 35.74
CA MET A 225 7.29 -5.12 35.44
C MET A 225 6.09 -4.56 36.19
N ILE A 226 6.33 -3.53 37.01
CA ILE A 226 5.30 -2.89 37.84
C ILE A 226 4.79 -1.56 37.26
N GLY A 227 5.51 -0.97 36.29
CA GLY A 227 5.09 0.27 35.64
C GLY A 227 6.25 1.06 35.04
N VAL A 228 6.08 2.38 34.99
CA VAL A 228 7.01 3.31 34.33
C VAL A 228 7.32 4.49 35.24
N LEU A 229 8.59 4.84 35.31
CA LEU A 229 9.11 6.03 35.99
C LEU A 229 9.34 7.15 34.98
N GLN A 230 8.87 8.36 35.27
CA GLN A 230 9.18 9.54 34.47
C GLN A 230 10.31 10.32 35.16
N LEU A 231 11.45 10.50 34.49
CA LEU A 231 12.61 11.17 35.10
C LEU A 231 12.28 12.59 35.59
N ARG A 232 11.40 13.30 34.88
CA ARG A 232 10.92 14.63 35.28
C ARG A 232 10.22 14.65 36.64
N ASP A 233 9.56 13.56 37.04
CA ASP A 233 8.82 13.47 38.30
C ASP A 233 9.81 13.39 39.49
N LEU A 234 11.06 13.00 39.23
CA LEU A 234 12.13 12.92 40.24
C LEU A 234 12.75 14.28 40.56
N ILE A 235 12.66 15.26 39.66
CA ILE A 235 13.32 16.57 39.80
C ILE A 235 12.78 17.32 41.03
N GLY A 236 11.47 17.25 41.27
CA GLY A 236 10.82 17.94 42.39
C GLY A 236 11.32 17.48 43.77
N PRO A 237 11.21 16.18 44.11
CA PRO A 237 11.72 15.62 45.36
C PRO A 237 13.24 15.86 45.54
N LEU A 238 14.03 15.68 44.47
CA LEU A 238 15.47 15.95 44.49
C LEU A 238 15.78 17.40 44.85
N SER A 239 15.04 18.35 44.28
CA SER A 239 15.24 19.78 44.55
C SER A 239 14.86 20.19 45.98
N ARG A 240 14.01 19.41 46.67
CA ARG A 240 13.61 19.66 48.07
C ARG A 240 14.48 18.93 49.09
N GLY A 241 15.44 18.12 48.64
CA GLY A 241 16.26 17.28 49.51
C GLY A 241 15.46 16.17 50.21
N GLU A 242 14.31 15.80 49.66
CA GLU A 242 13.47 14.72 50.19
C GLU A 242 14.07 13.35 49.83
N PRO A 243 13.93 12.33 50.71
CA PRO A 243 14.30 10.97 50.36
C PRO A 243 13.46 10.51 49.15
N LEU A 244 14.13 9.96 48.12
CA LEU A 244 13.43 9.44 46.95
C LEU A 244 12.77 8.10 47.28
N ASP A 245 11.46 8.13 47.43
CA ASP A 245 10.66 6.91 47.31
C ASP A 245 10.34 6.67 45.82
N LEU A 246 11.19 5.87 45.17
CA LEU A 246 11.02 5.53 43.76
C LEU A 246 9.70 4.79 43.51
N ARG A 247 9.26 3.93 44.45
CA ARG A 247 8.07 3.11 44.30
C ARG A 247 6.80 3.98 44.26
N ALA A 248 6.78 5.05 45.06
CA ALA A 248 5.69 6.03 45.05
C ALA A 248 5.61 6.86 43.75
N GLN A 249 6.68 6.93 42.97
CA GLN A 249 6.73 7.67 41.70
C GLN A 249 6.46 6.77 40.48
N VAL A 250 6.35 5.45 40.66
CA VAL A 250 6.01 4.52 39.58
C VAL A 250 4.56 4.75 39.17
N ARG A 251 4.34 5.00 37.87
CA ARG A 251 3.01 5.09 37.28
C ARG A 251 2.68 3.78 36.59
N ALA A 252 1.46 3.27 36.80
CA ALA A 252 0.98 2.09 36.10
C ALA A 252 0.96 2.33 34.58
N ALA A 253 1.55 1.40 33.83
CA ALA A 253 1.46 1.36 32.38
C ALA A 253 0.48 0.27 31.94
N PRO A 254 -0.31 0.49 30.88
CA PRO A 254 -1.14 -0.57 30.31
C PRO A 254 -0.28 -1.74 29.84
N VAL A 255 -0.81 -2.95 30.03
CA VAL A 255 -0.21 -4.19 29.54
C VAL A 255 -0.97 -4.63 28.29
N LEU A 256 -0.25 -4.94 27.23
CA LEU A 256 -0.79 -5.37 25.94
C LEU A 256 -0.26 -6.76 25.57
N PRO A 257 -1.05 -7.63 24.93
CA PRO A 257 -0.53 -8.84 24.32
C PRO A 257 0.28 -8.50 23.06
N ASP A 258 1.32 -9.27 22.77
CA ASP A 258 2.18 -9.14 21.59
C ASP A 258 1.40 -9.29 20.25
N THR A 259 0.30 -10.06 20.30
CA THR A 259 -0.65 -10.35 19.21
C THR A 259 -1.73 -9.28 19.00
N LEU A 260 -1.72 -8.17 19.75
CA LEU A 260 -2.66 -7.07 19.52
C LEU A 260 -2.34 -6.31 18.23
N ASP A 261 -3.35 -5.76 17.55
CA ASP A 261 -3.15 -4.89 16.38
C ASP A 261 -2.49 -3.56 16.79
N ALA A 262 -1.57 -3.05 15.96
CA ALA A 262 -0.81 -1.83 16.25
C ALA A 262 -1.73 -0.59 16.36
N LEU A 263 -2.82 -0.54 15.60
CA LEU A 263 -3.83 0.53 15.71
C LEU A 263 -4.59 0.48 17.05
N ASP A 264 -4.92 -0.71 17.54
CA ASP A 264 -5.55 -0.89 18.86
C ASP A 264 -4.60 -0.56 20.01
N ALA A 265 -3.31 -0.82 19.82
CA ALA A 265 -2.26 -0.38 20.74
C ALA A 265 -2.14 1.15 20.78
N LEU A 266 -2.17 1.83 19.62
CA LEU A 266 -2.20 3.30 19.55
C LEU A 266 -3.40 3.87 20.32
N ASP A 267 -4.56 3.25 20.16
CA ASP A 267 -5.79 3.53 20.88
C ASP A 267 -5.61 3.48 22.41
N THR A 268 -4.94 2.43 22.88
CA THR A 268 -4.62 2.25 24.30
C THR A 268 -3.63 3.29 24.78
N LEU A 269 -2.57 3.56 24.02
CA LEU A 269 -1.55 4.57 24.33
C LEU A 269 -2.16 5.99 24.42
N ARG A 270 -3.15 6.32 23.58
CA ARG A 270 -3.86 7.61 23.62
C ARG A 270 -4.66 7.82 24.91
N ARG A 271 -5.14 6.74 25.54
CA ARG A 271 -5.92 6.78 26.79
C ARG A 271 -5.05 6.59 28.04
N ALA A 272 -3.81 6.14 27.88
CA ALA A 272 -2.90 5.85 28.97
C ALA A 272 -2.43 7.14 29.68
N SER A 273 -2.26 7.07 31.00
CA SER A 273 -1.72 8.19 31.79
C SER A 273 -0.26 8.50 31.43
N VAL A 274 0.46 7.46 31.00
CA VAL A 274 1.81 7.52 30.44
C VAL A 274 1.73 6.92 29.04
N PRO A 275 2.16 7.63 27.98
CA PRO A 275 2.14 7.10 26.61
C PRO A 275 3.28 6.08 26.40
N MET A 276 3.18 4.94 27.09
CA MET A 276 4.05 3.78 27.02
C MET A 276 3.23 2.57 27.50
N ALA A 277 3.31 1.47 26.78
CA ALA A 277 2.66 0.22 27.13
C ALA A 277 3.69 -0.91 27.23
N LEU A 278 3.47 -1.85 28.15
CA LEU A 278 4.32 -3.02 28.37
C LEU A 278 3.73 -4.19 27.61
N VAL A 279 4.52 -4.83 26.76
CA VAL A 279 4.08 -5.93 25.90
C VAL A 279 4.48 -7.25 26.54
N HIS A 280 3.53 -8.19 26.62
CA HIS A 280 3.75 -9.51 27.19
C HIS A 280 3.26 -10.61 26.26
N ASP A 281 3.88 -11.78 26.36
CA ASP A 281 3.47 -13.01 25.67
C ASP A 281 2.25 -13.68 26.35
N GLU A 282 1.78 -14.79 25.78
CA GLU A 282 0.66 -15.57 26.34
C GLU A 282 0.98 -16.27 27.66
N TYR A 283 2.27 -16.38 28.01
CA TYR A 283 2.75 -16.97 29.25
C TYR A 283 2.98 -15.93 30.35
N GLY A 284 2.81 -14.64 30.03
CA GLY A 284 2.99 -13.52 30.94
C GLY A 284 4.45 -13.07 31.09
N HIS A 285 5.36 -13.47 30.19
CA HIS A 285 6.72 -12.93 30.14
C HIS A 285 6.74 -11.57 29.48
N PHE A 286 7.75 -10.77 29.86
CA PHE A 286 7.95 -9.47 29.25
C PHE A 286 8.66 -9.60 27.89
N ASP A 287 7.98 -9.15 26.84
CA ASP A 287 8.44 -9.23 25.45
C ASP A 287 9.03 -7.92 24.93
N GLY A 288 8.58 -6.79 25.48
CA GLY A 288 9.04 -5.47 25.06
C GLY A 288 8.14 -4.34 25.51
N LEU A 289 8.33 -3.17 24.92
CA LEU A 289 7.46 -2.01 25.15
C LEU A 289 7.10 -1.33 23.84
N VAL A 290 5.97 -0.64 23.83
CA VAL A 290 5.54 0.17 22.69
C VAL A 290 5.16 1.57 23.14
N THR A 291 5.54 2.56 22.35
CA THR A 291 5.29 3.97 22.54
C THR A 291 4.67 4.58 21.27
N PRO A 292 4.09 5.79 21.35
CA PRO A 292 3.62 6.48 20.15
C PRO A 292 4.74 6.80 19.16
N ALA A 293 6.00 6.89 19.60
CA ALA A 293 7.13 7.13 18.71
C ALA A 293 7.36 5.90 17.83
N ASP A 294 7.31 4.69 18.40
CA ASP A 294 7.50 3.46 17.62
C ASP A 294 6.40 3.29 16.54
N ILE A 295 5.16 3.66 16.86
CA ILE A 295 4.05 3.65 15.89
C ILE A 295 4.25 4.72 14.82
N LEU A 296 4.76 5.89 15.18
CA LEU A 296 5.08 6.95 14.23
C LEU A 296 6.22 6.53 13.29
N ASP A 297 7.26 5.88 13.82
CA ASP A 297 8.39 5.36 13.05
C ASP A 297 7.93 4.30 12.06
N ALA A 298 6.97 3.45 12.44
CA ALA A 298 6.37 2.48 11.53
C ALA A 298 5.60 3.13 10.34
N ILE A 299 5.07 4.35 10.53
CA ILE A 299 4.36 5.11 9.48
C ILE A 299 5.34 5.91 8.63
N ALA A 300 6.15 6.74 9.28
CA ALA A 300 7.02 7.71 8.62
C ALA A 300 8.32 7.10 8.10
N GLY A 301 8.63 5.87 8.51
CA GLY A 301 9.99 5.34 8.47
C GLY A 301 10.79 5.84 9.67
N ALA A 302 11.84 5.10 10.04
CA ALA A 302 12.70 5.49 11.15
C ALA A 302 13.24 6.92 10.92
N PHE A 303 13.08 7.80 11.92
CA PHE A 303 13.82 9.06 11.92
C PHE A 303 15.30 8.72 12.01
N LEU A 304 16.05 8.95 10.93
CA LEU A 304 17.49 8.77 10.92
C LEU A 304 18.09 9.68 11.99
N SER A 305 18.53 9.09 13.09
CA SER A 305 19.52 9.74 13.96
C SER A 305 20.89 9.62 13.28
N GLU A 306 21.84 10.51 13.60
CA GLU A 306 23.16 10.51 12.95
C GLU A 306 23.92 9.17 13.07
N ASP A 307 23.50 8.27 13.97
CA ASP A 307 24.10 6.97 14.25
C ASP A 307 23.28 5.75 13.78
N THR A 308 22.11 5.93 13.15
CA THR A 308 21.26 4.80 12.73
C THR A 308 21.69 4.24 11.37
N GLU A 309 22.15 2.99 11.35
CA GLU A 309 22.39 2.27 10.08
C GLU A 309 21.05 1.97 9.37
N PRO A 310 20.94 2.18 8.05
CA PRO A 310 19.71 1.91 7.31
C PRO A 310 19.38 0.41 7.25
N ASP A 311 18.10 0.07 7.44
CA ASP A 311 17.60 -1.31 7.52
C ASP A 311 17.83 -2.17 6.28
N ALA A 312 18.01 -1.54 5.10
CA ALA A 312 18.56 -2.27 3.96
C ALA A 312 19.39 -1.39 3.03
N VAL A 313 20.53 -1.94 2.62
CA VAL A 313 21.53 -1.28 1.77
C VAL A 313 21.74 -2.11 0.51
N PRO A 314 21.50 -1.54 -0.69
CA PRO A 314 21.80 -2.22 -1.94
C PRO A 314 23.32 -2.28 -2.13
N ARG A 315 23.82 -3.43 -2.57
CA ARG A 315 25.23 -3.66 -2.87
C ARG A 315 25.48 -3.62 -4.39
N PRO A 316 26.72 -3.34 -4.83
CA PRO A 316 27.06 -3.21 -6.25
C PRO A 316 26.81 -4.47 -7.09
N ASP A 317 26.76 -5.64 -6.46
CA ASP A 317 26.50 -6.95 -7.07
C ASP A 317 25.00 -7.27 -7.22
N GLY A 318 24.11 -6.34 -6.84
CA GLY A 318 22.66 -6.53 -6.87
C GLY A 318 22.10 -7.30 -5.65
N SER A 319 22.95 -7.66 -4.69
CA SER A 319 22.51 -8.18 -3.39
C SER A 319 22.11 -7.04 -2.45
N TRP A 320 21.39 -7.38 -1.38
CA TRP A 320 20.97 -6.45 -0.34
C TRP A 320 21.52 -6.90 1.00
N LEU A 321 22.17 -5.98 1.72
CA LEU A 321 22.45 -6.16 3.13
C LEU A 321 21.24 -5.65 3.92
N ILE A 322 20.61 -6.52 4.71
CA ILE A 322 19.34 -6.25 5.39
C ILE A 322 19.52 -6.49 6.89
N ALA A 323 19.02 -5.57 7.71
CA ALA A 323 18.93 -5.74 9.15
C ALA A 323 17.92 -6.83 9.51
N GLY A 324 18.28 -7.73 10.42
CA GLY A 324 17.39 -8.81 10.86
C GLY A 324 16.13 -8.31 11.58
N SER A 325 16.20 -7.11 12.18
CA SER A 325 15.08 -6.39 12.79
C SER A 325 14.09 -5.81 11.78
N MET A 326 14.46 -5.69 10.51
CA MET A 326 13.60 -5.09 9.48
C MET A 326 12.24 -5.81 9.44
N PRO A 327 11.12 -5.07 9.40
CA PRO A 327 9.79 -5.69 9.25
C PRO A 327 9.68 -6.48 7.95
N VAL A 328 9.11 -7.68 8.02
CA VAL A 328 9.04 -8.60 6.87
C VAL A 328 8.17 -8.05 5.72
N ASP A 329 7.18 -7.20 6.03
CA ASP A 329 6.32 -6.60 5.01
C ASP A 329 7.07 -5.54 4.20
N GLU A 330 8.00 -4.81 4.83
CA GLU A 330 8.87 -3.88 4.12
C GLU A 330 9.87 -4.62 3.22
N LEU A 331 10.39 -5.76 3.68
CA LEU A 331 11.20 -6.64 2.83
C LEU A 331 10.39 -7.10 1.61
N THR A 332 9.14 -7.49 1.83
CA THR A 332 8.23 -7.99 0.80
C THR A 332 7.97 -6.94 -0.27
N ASP A 333 7.68 -5.70 0.13
CA ASP A 333 7.52 -4.57 -0.78
C ASP A 333 8.81 -4.28 -1.56
N ARG A 334 9.96 -4.32 -0.89
CA ARG A 334 11.26 -3.93 -1.46
C ARG A 334 11.82 -4.95 -2.45
N LEU A 335 11.63 -6.23 -2.18
CA LEU A 335 12.10 -7.33 -3.02
C LEU A 335 11.01 -7.93 -3.93
N GLY A 336 9.75 -7.47 -3.80
CA GLY A 336 8.61 -7.96 -4.56
C GLY A 336 8.22 -9.40 -4.21
N LEU A 337 8.41 -9.81 -2.96
CA LEU A 337 8.11 -11.17 -2.52
C LEU A 337 6.60 -11.38 -2.38
N ARG A 338 6.17 -12.64 -2.35
CA ARG A 338 4.81 -13.02 -1.93
C ARG A 338 4.91 -14.03 -0.82
N LEU A 339 4.48 -13.63 0.37
CA LEU A 339 4.49 -14.45 1.57
C LEU A 339 3.04 -14.73 2.01
N PRO A 340 2.75 -15.84 2.71
CA PRO A 340 1.40 -16.18 3.19
C PRO A 340 0.78 -15.07 4.07
N PRO A 341 -0.53 -14.85 4.11
CA PRO A 341 -1.11 -13.76 4.92
C PRO A 341 -1.00 -13.98 6.43
N SER A 342 -1.15 -15.23 6.91
CA SER A 342 -0.97 -15.57 8.34
C SER A 342 0.45 -16.05 8.58
N ARG A 343 1.16 -15.40 9.51
CA ARG A 343 2.57 -15.70 9.83
C ARG A 343 2.83 -15.53 11.32
N ASP A 344 3.66 -16.39 11.86
CA ASP A 344 4.11 -16.34 13.26
C ASP A 344 5.38 -15.51 13.45
N TYR A 345 5.77 -14.74 12.43
CA TYR A 345 6.96 -13.88 12.43
C TYR A 345 6.64 -12.49 11.89
N ALA A 346 7.31 -11.48 12.44
CA ALA A 346 7.14 -10.08 12.05
C ALA A 346 8.39 -9.47 11.37
N THR A 347 9.56 -10.09 11.53
CA THR A 347 10.85 -9.55 11.06
C THR A 347 11.53 -10.48 10.05
N VAL A 348 12.51 -9.97 9.31
CA VAL A 348 13.32 -10.76 8.37
C VAL A 348 14.09 -11.88 9.08
N ALA A 349 14.65 -11.61 10.27
CA ALA A 349 15.25 -12.65 11.11
C ALA A 349 14.23 -13.75 11.45
N GLY A 350 13.02 -13.37 11.86
CA GLY A 350 11.94 -14.30 12.16
C GLY A 350 11.54 -15.15 10.95
N LEU A 351 11.47 -14.56 9.75
CA LEU A 351 11.22 -15.28 8.51
C LEU A 351 12.29 -16.36 8.25
N VAL A 352 13.58 -16.02 8.37
CA VAL A 352 14.68 -16.96 8.12
C VAL A 352 14.69 -18.09 9.14
N ILE A 353 14.49 -17.78 10.43
CA ILE A 353 14.39 -18.79 11.49
C ILE A 353 13.17 -19.69 11.27
N ALA A 354 12.04 -19.13 10.84
CA ALA A 354 10.83 -19.91 10.53
C ALA A 354 11.04 -20.86 9.34
N VAL A 355 11.89 -20.51 8.38
CA VAL A 355 12.22 -21.39 7.25
C VAL A 355 13.25 -22.46 7.64
N LEU A 356 14.29 -22.09 8.40
CA LEU A 356 15.33 -23.01 8.84
C LEU A 356 14.88 -23.95 9.98
N GLN A 357 13.84 -23.57 10.74
CA GLN A 357 13.30 -24.31 11.89
C GLN A 357 14.30 -24.49 13.05
N HIS A 358 15.36 -23.70 13.09
CA HIS A 358 16.30 -23.60 14.21
C HIS A 358 16.99 -22.24 14.21
N LEU A 359 17.76 -21.95 15.27
CA LEU A 359 18.63 -20.78 15.30
C LEU A 359 19.78 -21.00 14.31
N PRO A 360 19.98 -20.11 13.33
CA PRO A 360 21.00 -20.30 12.31
C PRO A 360 22.41 -20.00 12.82
N GLU A 361 23.41 -20.52 12.12
CA GLU A 361 24.82 -20.15 12.29
C GLU A 361 25.24 -19.11 11.23
N THR A 362 26.30 -18.34 11.51
CA THR A 362 26.86 -17.41 10.52
C THR A 362 27.33 -18.14 9.26
N GLY A 363 26.92 -17.65 8.09
CA GLY A 363 27.17 -18.25 6.78
C GLY A 363 26.12 -19.27 6.35
N GLU A 364 25.13 -19.57 7.20
CA GLU A 364 24.01 -20.43 6.82
C GLU A 364 23.07 -19.70 5.85
N THR A 365 22.48 -20.47 4.92
CA THR A 365 21.65 -19.92 3.84
C THR A 365 20.30 -20.61 3.73
N CYS A 366 19.27 -19.87 3.33
CA CYS A 366 17.97 -20.40 2.97
C CYS A 366 17.41 -19.69 1.72
N ASP A 367 16.61 -20.42 0.95
CA ASP A 367 16.03 -19.92 -0.31
C ASP A 367 14.52 -19.67 -0.11
N ILE A 368 14.08 -18.44 -0.36
CA ILE A 368 12.71 -17.97 -0.12
C ILE A 368 12.26 -17.14 -1.32
N ALA A 369 11.17 -17.55 -1.99
CA ALA A 369 10.51 -16.80 -3.06
C ALA A 369 11.46 -16.25 -4.15
N GLY A 370 12.44 -17.05 -4.57
CA GLY A 370 13.42 -16.69 -5.62
C GLY A 370 14.64 -15.89 -5.14
N TRP A 371 14.80 -15.73 -3.82
CA TRP A 371 15.94 -15.08 -3.19
C TRP A 371 16.65 -16.02 -2.23
N ARG A 372 17.96 -15.93 -2.17
CA ARG A 372 18.81 -16.59 -1.17
C ARG A 372 19.15 -15.60 -0.06
N PHE A 373 18.80 -15.96 1.16
CA PHE A 373 19.15 -15.25 2.38
C PHE A 373 20.31 -15.96 3.07
N GLU A 374 21.40 -15.25 3.31
CA GLU A 374 22.58 -15.72 4.05
C GLU A 374 22.70 -14.94 5.37
N VAL A 375 22.94 -15.64 6.48
CA VAL A 375 23.17 -15.01 7.79
C VAL A 375 24.60 -14.47 7.82
N VAL A 376 24.74 -13.14 7.85
CA VAL A 376 26.05 -12.47 7.84
C VAL A 376 26.58 -12.27 9.26
N ASP A 377 25.70 -11.91 10.20
CA ASP A 377 26.09 -11.61 11.56
C ASP A 377 25.03 -12.02 12.59
N LEU A 378 25.49 -12.46 13.76
CA LEU A 378 24.69 -12.89 14.89
C LEU A 378 25.14 -12.14 16.14
N ASP A 379 24.22 -11.42 16.77
CA ASP A 379 24.41 -10.81 18.08
C ASP A 379 23.82 -11.74 19.16
N GLY A 380 24.68 -12.61 19.70
CA GLY A 380 24.28 -13.66 20.65
C GLY A 380 23.34 -14.70 20.02
N ARG A 381 22.04 -14.54 20.23
CA ARG A 381 20.98 -15.39 19.62
C ARG A 381 20.09 -14.63 18.65
N ARG A 382 20.44 -13.39 18.32
CA ARG A 382 19.69 -12.53 17.40
C ARG A 382 20.43 -12.49 16.06
N VAL A 383 19.70 -12.73 14.97
CA VAL A 383 20.23 -12.47 13.63
C VAL A 383 20.27 -10.96 13.44
N ASP A 384 21.47 -10.41 13.32
CA ASP A 384 21.67 -8.96 13.21
C ASP A 384 21.65 -8.52 11.74
N LYS A 385 22.40 -9.22 10.87
CA LYS A 385 22.50 -8.88 9.44
C LYS A 385 22.35 -10.09 8.55
N LEU A 386 21.62 -9.89 7.45
CA LEU A 386 21.39 -10.88 6.41
C LEU A 386 21.78 -10.32 5.05
N LEU A 387 22.28 -11.20 4.18
CA LEU A 387 22.53 -10.91 2.78
C LEU A 387 21.45 -11.57 1.93
N ALA A 388 20.63 -10.78 1.24
CA ALA A 388 19.68 -11.28 0.26
C ALA A 388 20.25 -11.16 -1.16
N SER A 389 20.36 -12.28 -1.87
CA SER A 389 20.83 -12.34 -3.25
C SER A 389 19.79 -13.01 -4.13
N ARG A 390 19.58 -12.49 -5.35
CA ARG A 390 18.61 -13.07 -6.26
C ARG A 390 19.13 -14.40 -6.78
N LEU A 391 18.33 -15.46 -6.70
CA LEU A 391 18.68 -16.72 -7.33
C LEU A 391 18.67 -16.51 -8.85
N ALA A 392 19.73 -16.95 -9.53
CA ALA A 392 19.72 -16.98 -10.99
C ALA A 392 18.55 -17.86 -11.43
N GLU A 393 17.68 -17.34 -12.30
CA GLU A 393 16.67 -18.15 -12.97
C GLU A 393 17.40 -19.31 -13.65
N THR A 394 17.27 -20.50 -13.08
CA THR A 394 17.70 -21.70 -13.77
C THR A 394 16.68 -21.87 -14.88
N GLU A 395 17.06 -21.50 -16.11
CA GLU A 395 16.31 -21.88 -17.31
C GLU A 395 16.05 -23.39 -17.23
N ALA A 396 14.82 -23.75 -16.90
CA ALA A 396 14.36 -25.12 -16.95
C ALA A 396 14.36 -25.52 -18.43
N SER A 397 15.39 -26.29 -18.82
CA SER A 397 15.53 -26.86 -20.15
C SER A 397 14.50 -27.94 -20.45
#